data_AF-A0A9R1J9U0-F1
#
_entry.id   AF-A0A9R1J9U0-F1
#
_cell.length_a   1.000
_cell.length_b   1.000
_cell.length_c   1.000
_cell.angle_alpha   90.00
_cell.angle_beta   90.00
_cell.angle_gamma   90.00
#
_symmetry.space_group_name_H-M   'P 1'
#
loop_
_entity.id
_entity.type
_entity.pdbx_description
1 polymer ?
#
loop_
_entity_poly.entity_id
_entity_poly.type
_entity_poly.pdbx_seq_one_letter_code
_entity_poly.pdbx_strand_id
1 'polypeptide(L)'
;MDLVSGRVVVQGSSPSWRGIKPPRFPLLLGSWAAGSGAFPGCSCALAVCRNGSAVVPFAKKKRKGYSVEPPDGEEEKDDVPDEIEREVEDVDGGEDEGSKEDIGNDDIVDDDDSDNDDDYDFEDEFESDDEQDLYVGDGGAGGGVSLAGTWWGKEALALAEEVSTSFDGDLKIYAFKATASLEIRVRIEKMSTRYGSPTIDDIEAYTIAYRAKLDDAESAGRIPKNVSLEVSSPGVERVIRVPDDLERFKERSMYVRYVMTNEDAATPQEGDGVFRLISYDVDLCECTWGIADVKINRQQTGKGRPLSKKQREWRLQTPFESLKLVRVYSEC
;
A
#
# COMPACT_ATOMS: atom_id res chain seq x y z
N MET A 1 -83.06 -20.38 -25.09
CA MET A 1 -83.40 -21.32 -26.18
C MET A 1 -82.14 -22.07 -26.50
N ASP A 2 -82.15 -23.38 -26.29
CA ASP A 2 -81.04 -24.29 -26.57
C ASP A 2 -80.83 -24.49 -28.06
N LEU A 3 -79.60 -24.78 -28.48
CA LEU A 3 -79.29 -25.68 -29.60
C LEU A 3 -77.88 -26.29 -29.44
N VAL A 4 -77.81 -27.63 -29.50
CA VAL A 4 -76.72 -28.47 -30.09
C VAL A 4 -75.28 -28.15 -29.62
N SER A 5 -74.67 -28.90 -28.69
CA SER A 5 -74.23 -30.32 -28.76
C SER A 5 -72.97 -30.57 -29.61
N GLY A 6 -71.97 -31.23 -29.02
CA GLY A 6 -70.68 -31.53 -29.66
C GLY A 6 -69.70 -32.26 -28.74
N ARG A 7 -69.97 -33.53 -28.41
CA ARG A 7 -69.13 -34.36 -27.52
C ARG A 7 -68.45 -35.48 -28.31
N VAL A 8 -67.11 -35.50 -28.32
CA VAL A 8 -66.30 -36.65 -28.77
C VAL A 8 -65.27 -36.98 -27.68
N VAL A 9 -65.03 -38.26 -27.45
CA VAL A 9 -64.10 -38.79 -26.44
C VAL A 9 -63.18 -39.80 -27.12
N VAL A 10 -61.87 -39.66 -26.92
CA VAL A 10 -60.79 -40.52 -27.42
C VAL A 10 -59.73 -40.53 -26.30
N GLN A 11 -59.70 -41.52 -25.40
CA GLN A 11 -58.93 -42.78 -25.52
C GLN A 11 -57.58 -42.58 -26.25
N GLY A 12 -56.40 -42.77 -25.66
CA GLY A 12 -56.04 -43.47 -24.42
C GLY A 12 -54.70 -44.20 -24.66
N SER A 13 -54.23 -44.95 -23.66
CA SER A 13 -53.07 -45.86 -23.73
C SER A 13 -51.67 -45.23 -23.79
N SER A 14 -50.89 -45.44 -22.72
CA SER A 14 -49.43 -45.24 -22.69
C SER A 14 -48.70 -46.43 -23.36
N PRO A 15 -47.55 -46.21 -24.02
CA PRO A 15 -46.61 -47.29 -24.36
C PRO A 15 -45.82 -47.76 -23.12
N SER A 16 -45.47 -49.05 -23.07
CA SER A 16 -44.80 -49.70 -21.93
C SER A 16 -43.28 -49.81 -22.08
N TRP A 17 -42.59 -50.02 -20.96
CA TRP A 17 -41.13 -50.13 -20.86
C TRP A 17 -40.52 -51.34 -21.61
N ARG A 18 -39.52 -51.07 -22.46
CA ARG A 18 -38.34 -51.92 -22.71
C ARG A 18 -37.16 -50.97 -23.00
N GLY A 19 -35.91 -51.22 -22.63
CA GLY A 19 -35.33 -52.44 -22.06
C GLY A 19 -33.90 -52.67 -22.55
N ILE A 20 -33.04 -51.66 -22.45
CA ILE A 20 -31.66 -51.67 -23.00
C ILE A 20 -30.68 -52.11 -21.91
N LYS A 21 -29.74 -52.99 -22.26
CA LYS A 21 -28.72 -53.54 -21.34
C LYS A 21 -27.41 -52.75 -21.44
N PRO A 22 -26.71 -52.48 -20.33
CA PRO A 22 -25.32 -52.00 -20.39
C PRO A 22 -24.38 -53.14 -20.83
N PRO A 23 -23.25 -52.83 -21.49
CA PRO A 23 -22.23 -53.81 -21.83
C PRO A 23 -21.52 -54.33 -20.56
N ARG A 24 -21.13 -55.61 -20.57
CA ARG A 24 -20.28 -56.21 -19.54
C ARG A 24 -18.84 -56.31 -20.04
N PHE A 25 -17.89 -55.84 -19.23
CA PHE A 25 -16.48 -56.26 -19.30
C PHE A 25 -16.06 -56.76 -17.90
N PRO A 26 -15.05 -57.66 -17.81
CA PRO A 26 -14.90 -58.55 -16.66
C PRO A 26 -14.18 -57.90 -15.47
N LEU A 27 -14.52 -58.40 -14.27
CA LEU A 27 -13.75 -58.18 -13.06
C LEU A 27 -12.45 -58.98 -13.09
N LEU A 28 -11.34 -58.34 -12.73
CA LEU A 28 -10.13 -58.99 -12.24
C LEU A 28 -9.84 -58.43 -10.84
N LEU A 29 -9.52 -59.31 -9.88
CA LEU A 29 -9.12 -58.91 -8.54
C LEU A 29 -7.64 -58.52 -8.52
N GLY A 30 -7.32 -57.45 -7.80
CA GLY A 30 -5.96 -57.06 -7.42
C GLY A 30 -5.99 -56.43 -6.03
N SER A 31 -5.15 -56.92 -5.11
CA SER A 31 -5.17 -56.54 -3.70
C SER A 31 -4.39 -55.24 -3.41
N TRP A 32 -4.52 -54.73 -2.19
CA TRP A 32 -3.84 -53.54 -1.69
C TRP A 32 -2.33 -53.52 -1.93
N ALA A 33 -1.83 -52.34 -2.27
CA ALA A 33 -0.59 -51.80 -1.71
C ALA A 33 -0.78 -50.30 -1.46
N ALA A 34 -0.34 -49.80 -0.31
CA ALA A 34 -0.26 -48.35 -0.07
C ALA A 34 1.05 -47.82 -0.67
N GLY A 35 0.97 -46.68 -1.36
CA GLY A 35 2.15 -46.02 -1.94
C GLY A 35 1.91 -44.52 -2.03
N SER A 36 2.62 -43.74 -1.22
CA SER A 36 2.49 -42.29 -1.17
C SER A 36 3.06 -41.66 -2.44
N GLY A 37 2.19 -41.24 -3.36
CA GLY A 37 2.57 -40.43 -4.52
C GLY A 37 2.95 -39.02 -4.06
N ALA A 38 4.24 -38.75 -3.87
CA ALA A 38 4.72 -37.42 -3.55
C ALA A 38 4.52 -36.47 -4.74
N PHE A 39 4.07 -35.24 -4.45
CA PHE A 39 4.14 -34.15 -5.42
C PHE A 39 5.61 -33.84 -5.74
N PRO A 40 5.97 -33.53 -7.00
CA PRO A 40 7.31 -33.06 -7.33
C PRO A 40 7.50 -31.64 -6.81
N GLY A 41 7.97 -31.51 -5.56
CA GLY A 41 8.31 -30.22 -4.96
C GLY A 41 9.41 -29.52 -5.76
N CYS A 42 9.19 -28.23 -6.06
CA CYS A 42 10.17 -27.44 -6.80
C CYS A 42 11.48 -27.34 -6.00
N SER A 43 12.49 -28.09 -6.45
CA SER A 43 13.72 -28.34 -5.69
C SER A 43 14.78 -27.30 -6.07
N CYS A 44 14.50 -26.03 -5.79
CA CYS A 44 15.41 -24.92 -6.07
C CYS A 44 16.68 -25.06 -5.21
N ALA A 45 17.81 -25.36 -5.85
CA ALA A 45 19.10 -25.46 -5.18
C ALA A 45 19.60 -24.08 -4.75
N LEU A 46 20.01 -23.94 -3.48
CA LEU A 46 20.47 -22.69 -2.89
C LEU A 46 21.72 -22.13 -3.60
N ALA A 47 21.51 -21.11 -4.45
CA ALA A 47 22.59 -20.35 -5.07
C ALA A 47 23.16 -19.32 -4.07
N VAL A 48 24.13 -19.74 -3.27
CA VAL A 48 24.76 -18.89 -2.23
C VAL A 48 25.53 -17.72 -2.85
N CYS A 49 24.90 -16.54 -2.86
CA CYS A 49 25.52 -15.26 -3.23
C CYS A 49 25.65 -14.33 -2.01
N ARG A 50 26.68 -14.56 -1.18
CA ARG A 50 27.03 -13.70 -0.04
C ARG A 50 27.27 -12.25 -0.49
N ASN A 51 26.43 -11.32 -0.02
CA ASN A 51 26.77 -9.90 0.08
C ASN A 51 26.68 -9.45 1.54
N GLY A 52 27.68 -8.68 2.00
CA GLY A 52 27.86 -8.39 3.42
C GLY A 52 26.75 -7.55 4.04
N SER A 53 26.42 -7.84 5.30
CA SER A 53 25.37 -7.14 6.05
C SER A 53 25.55 -5.63 6.01
N ALA A 54 24.58 -4.98 5.35
CA ALA A 54 24.29 -3.56 5.47
C ALA A 54 22.84 -3.42 5.93
N VAL A 55 22.49 -4.13 7.01
CA VAL A 55 21.22 -3.92 7.73
C VAL A 55 21.25 -2.50 8.28
N VAL A 56 20.54 -1.59 7.63
CA VAL A 56 20.30 -0.24 8.12
C VAL A 56 18.86 -0.19 8.62
N PRO A 57 18.61 -0.32 9.94
CA PRO A 57 17.25 -0.22 10.46
C PRO A 57 16.72 1.20 10.24
N PHE A 58 15.47 1.31 9.79
CA PHE A 58 14.81 2.61 9.67
C PHE A 58 14.73 3.31 11.04
N ALA A 59 15.23 4.54 11.11
CA ALA A 59 15.32 5.29 12.36
C ALA A 59 13.91 5.74 12.82
N LYS A 60 13.27 4.94 13.68
CA LYS A 60 11.98 5.29 14.30
C LYS A 60 12.07 6.68 14.95
N LYS A 61 11.25 7.63 14.46
CA LYS A 61 11.20 9.03 14.89
C LYS A 61 10.86 9.10 16.39
N LYS A 62 11.88 9.29 17.23
CA LYS A 62 11.75 9.25 18.69
C LYS A 62 10.80 10.37 19.15
N ARG A 63 9.63 10.02 19.71
CA ARG A 63 8.68 11.00 20.27
C ARG A 63 9.40 11.87 21.30
N LYS A 64 9.33 13.19 21.15
CA LYS A 64 9.99 14.16 22.04
C LYS A 64 9.15 14.34 23.30
N GLY A 65 9.30 13.40 24.25
CA GLY A 65 8.78 13.59 25.60
C GLY A 65 9.45 14.81 26.25
N TYR A 66 8.66 15.57 27.02
CA TYR A 66 9.17 16.71 27.80
C TYR A 66 10.19 16.23 28.84
N SER A 67 11.32 16.93 28.95
CA SER A 67 12.14 16.89 30.16
C SER A 67 11.47 17.73 31.24
N VAL A 68 11.49 17.24 32.48
CA VAL A 68 11.26 18.06 33.68
C VAL A 68 12.44 17.86 34.60
N GLU A 69 13.02 18.97 35.01
CA GLU A 69 14.12 19.19 35.95
C GLU A 69 13.72 20.43 36.78
N PRO A 70 14.39 20.78 37.89
CA PRO A 70 15.49 20.12 38.63
C PRO A 70 15.00 19.87 40.10
N PRO A 71 15.74 19.99 41.23
CA PRO A 71 17.17 20.27 41.44
C PRO A 71 17.89 19.54 42.60
N ASP A 72 19.15 19.96 42.79
CA ASP A 72 20.02 19.94 43.98
C ASP A 72 20.70 18.62 44.43
N GLY A 73 22.01 18.77 44.71
CA GLY A 73 22.93 17.71 45.16
C GLY A 73 24.40 18.10 44.91
N GLU A 74 25.03 18.76 45.88
CA GLU A 74 26.45 19.17 45.84
C GLU A 74 27.40 18.01 46.19
N GLU A 75 28.62 17.97 45.63
CA GLU A 75 29.89 17.72 46.37
C GLU A 75 31.15 17.81 45.45
N GLU A 76 31.73 19.01 45.43
CA GLU A 76 33.16 19.37 45.61
C GLU A 76 34.37 18.46 45.20
N LYS A 77 35.46 19.15 44.77
CA LYS A 77 36.90 18.76 44.79
C LYS A 77 37.43 17.69 43.80
N ASP A 78 38.70 17.72 43.33
CA ASP A 78 39.73 18.80 43.19
C ASP A 78 40.83 18.29 42.20
N ASP A 79 41.92 19.06 42.07
CA ASP A 79 43.25 18.76 41.48
C ASP A 79 43.52 19.10 39.99
N VAL A 80 44.46 20.05 39.86
CA VAL A 80 45.17 20.65 38.72
C VAL A 80 46.57 20.94 39.32
N PRO A 81 47.75 20.87 38.62
CA PRO A 81 48.01 21.64 37.42
C PRO A 81 49.10 21.09 36.46
N ASP A 82 49.74 22.03 35.75
CA ASP A 82 50.98 21.96 34.98
C ASP A 82 50.92 21.22 33.63
N GLU A 83 51.52 21.71 32.55
CA GLU A 83 51.95 23.04 32.08
C GLU A 83 52.71 22.73 30.76
N ILE A 84 52.69 23.66 29.80
CA ILE A 84 53.88 24.18 29.08
C ILE A 84 53.41 24.99 27.87
N GLU A 85 53.91 26.21 27.81
CA GLU A 85 53.59 27.24 26.82
C GLU A 85 54.34 27.00 25.48
N ARG A 86 53.87 27.62 24.39
CA ARG A 86 54.59 28.79 23.81
C ARG A 86 53.89 29.48 22.64
N GLU A 87 54.15 30.79 22.58
CA GLU A 87 53.87 31.78 21.52
C GLU A 87 54.87 31.57 20.35
N VAL A 88 54.89 32.25 19.19
CA VAL A 88 54.31 33.50 18.62
C VAL A 88 53.69 33.18 17.22
N GLU A 89 53.32 34.05 16.25
CA GLU A 89 53.51 35.49 15.95
C GLU A 89 52.38 35.99 15.00
N ASP A 90 52.25 37.31 14.80
CA ASP A 90 51.14 37.98 14.08
C ASP A 90 51.27 38.02 12.53
N VAL A 91 50.22 38.55 11.84
CA VAL A 91 50.28 39.79 10.99
C VAL A 91 48.99 40.03 10.18
N ASP A 92 48.30 41.13 10.52
CA ASP A 92 47.64 42.17 9.69
C ASP A 92 46.61 41.87 8.56
N GLY A 93 45.62 42.79 8.45
CA GLY A 93 45.25 43.38 7.14
C GLY A 93 43.78 43.35 6.68
N GLY A 94 43.07 44.48 6.80
CA GLY A 94 42.03 44.89 5.82
C GLY A 94 40.62 45.20 6.33
N GLU A 95 40.33 46.48 6.55
CA GLU A 95 38.97 47.06 6.59
C GLU A 95 38.57 47.61 5.21
N ASP A 96 37.28 47.72 4.90
CA ASP A 96 36.76 48.51 3.77
C ASP A 96 35.37 49.09 4.12
N GLU A 97 35.24 50.42 4.20
CA GLU A 97 33.98 51.13 4.49
C GLU A 97 33.35 51.73 3.22
N GLY A 98 32.04 51.54 3.07
CA GLY A 98 31.36 51.61 1.77
C GLY A 98 30.28 52.69 1.56
N SER A 99 30.16 53.72 2.40
CA SER A 99 29.32 54.94 2.14
C SER A 99 27.77 54.74 2.11
N LYS A 100 26.86 55.72 2.16
CA LYS A 100 26.83 57.18 2.48
C LYS A 100 25.36 57.67 2.52
N GLU A 101 25.07 58.81 3.15
CA GLU A 101 23.92 59.74 2.87
C GLU A 101 22.47 59.20 3.12
N ASP A 102 21.43 59.98 3.50
CA ASP A 102 21.33 61.32 4.12
C ASP A 102 19.96 61.51 4.87
N ILE A 103 19.75 62.69 5.49
CA ILE A 103 18.58 63.27 6.21
C ILE A 103 17.16 62.84 5.74
N GLY A 104 16.16 62.72 6.66
CA GLY A 104 14.78 62.29 6.28
C GLY A 104 13.48 62.61 7.08
N ASN A 105 13.46 63.25 8.26
CA ASN A 105 12.29 63.95 8.90
C ASN A 105 10.93 63.24 9.27
N ASP A 106 10.22 63.88 10.22
CA ASP A 106 8.78 63.85 10.61
C ASP A 106 8.11 62.64 11.30
N ASP A 107 7.19 63.00 12.22
CA ASP A 107 6.26 62.13 12.94
C ASP A 107 5.08 61.66 12.06
N ILE A 108 4.74 60.37 12.17
CA ILE A 108 3.35 59.91 12.00
C ILE A 108 2.99 59.08 13.24
N VAL A 109 1.99 59.55 13.98
CA VAL A 109 1.11 58.67 14.76
C VAL A 109 -0.04 58.28 13.84
N ASP A 110 -0.24 56.98 13.66
CA ASP A 110 -1.49 56.44 13.14
C ASP A 110 -1.94 55.31 14.08
N ASP A 111 -3.25 55.23 14.25
CA ASP A 111 -3.96 54.43 15.25
C ASP A 111 -4.74 53.37 14.47
N ASP A 112 -4.21 52.15 14.38
CA ASP A 112 -4.78 51.06 13.59
C ASP A 112 -5.22 49.91 14.51
N ASP A 113 -6.50 49.92 14.86
CA ASP A 113 -7.20 48.85 15.57
C ASP A 113 -7.20 47.57 14.71
N SER A 114 -6.12 46.79 14.77
CA SER A 114 -6.03 45.47 14.14
C SER A 114 -6.82 44.40 14.92
N ASP A 115 -8.05 44.75 15.33
CA ASP A 115 -9.02 43.89 15.99
C ASP A 115 -9.68 42.96 14.95
N ASN A 116 -8.88 42.07 14.36
CA ASN A 116 -9.25 40.79 13.74
C ASN A 116 -8.08 40.22 12.90
N ASP A 117 -7.37 39.24 13.45
CA ASP A 117 -7.23 37.96 12.76
C ASP A 117 -7.72 36.90 13.75
N ASP A 118 -8.93 36.39 13.55
CA ASP A 118 -9.40 35.17 14.22
C ASP A 118 -8.38 34.06 13.93
N ASP A 119 -7.61 33.65 14.95
CA ASP A 119 -6.68 32.52 14.88
C ASP A 119 -7.51 31.22 14.87
N TYR A 120 -8.20 31.00 13.75
CA TYR A 120 -8.80 29.72 13.37
C TYR A 120 -7.67 28.74 13.11
N ASP A 121 -7.08 28.25 14.20
CA ASP A 121 -6.33 27.00 14.24
C ASP A 121 -7.31 25.90 13.84
N PHE A 122 -7.45 25.73 12.52
CA PHE A 122 -8.16 24.64 11.90
C PHE A 122 -7.31 23.39 12.16
N GLU A 123 -7.44 22.88 13.39
CA GLU A 123 -6.94 21.57 13.79
C GLU A 123 -7.50 20.56 12.80
N ASP A 124 -6.70 20.27 11.76
CA ASP A 124 -7.02 19.36 10.66
C ASP A 124 -6.88 17.92 11.18
N GLU A 125 -7.61 17.62 12.27
CA GLU A 125 -7.77 16.31 12.90
C GLU A 125 -8.68 15.43 12.02
N PHE A 126 -8.33 15.37 10.75
CA PHE A 126 -8.69 14.27 9.89
C PHE A 126 -7.93 13.03 10.38
N GLU A 127 -8.48 12.35 11.40
CA GLU A 127 -8.05 11.02 11.84
C GLU A 127 -8.14 10.06 10.64
N SER A 128 -7.06 9.97 9.87
CA SER A 128 -7.01 9.07 8.73
C SER A 128 -6.93 7.65 9.26
N ASP A 129 -8.02 6.90 9.14
CA ASP A 129 -8.13 5.45 9.36
C ASP A 129 -7.06 4.64 8.57
N ASP A 130 -6.43 5.26 7.58
CA ASP A 130 -5.23 4.81 6.86
C ASP A 130 -3.90 4.87 7.69
N GLU A 131 -3.87 5.41 8.92
CA GLU A 131 -2.69 5.36 9.83
C GLU A 131 -2.53 4.00 10.55
N GLN A 132 -3.51 3.12 10.50
CA GLN A 132 -3.36 1.74 11.01
C GLN A 132 -2.25 1.00 10.25
N ASP A 133 -1.56 0.06 10.91
CA ASP A 133 -0.37 -0.65 10.41
C ASP A 133 -0.57 -1.26 9.00
N LEU A 134 -0.21 -0.52 7.95
CA LEU A 134 -0.55 -0.86 6.56
C LEU A 134 -0.14 -2.28 6.17
N TYR A 135 -1.12 -3.07 5.75
CA TYR A 135 -0.96 -4.47 5.34
C TYR A 135 -1.70 -4.75 4.03
N VAL A 136 -1.19 -5.70 3.24
CA VAL A 136 -1.75 -6.05 1.93
C VAL A 136 -3.15 -6.67 2.10
N GLY A 137 -4.16 -6.12 1.43
CA GLY A 137 -5.53 -6.65 1.46
C GLY A 137 -6.48 -6.03 2.48
N ASP A 138 -6.13 -4.90 3.08
CA ASP A 138 -6.95 -4.17 4.08
C ASP A 138 -8.28 -3.59 3.55
N GLY A 139 -8.46 -3.48 2.22
CA GLY A 139 -9.57 -2.80 1.57
C GLY A 139 -9.43 -1.27 1.49
N GLY A 140 -8.31 -0.70 1.93
CA GLY A 140 -7.97 0.72 1.92
C GLY A 140 -6.68 0.97 1.14
N ALA A 141 -5.66 1.57 1.77
CA ALA A 141 -4.38 1.87 1.13
C ALA A 141 -3.56 0.61 0.80
N GLY A 142 -3.72 -0.48 1.56
CA GLY A 142 -3.18 -1.81 1.28
C GLY A 142 -3.86 -2.58 0.14
N GLY A 143 -4.94 -2.04 -0.44
CA GLY A 143 -5.66 -2.62 -1.56
C GLY A 143 -6.54 -3.82 -1.19
N GLY A 144 -7.11 -4.48 -2.19
CA GLY A 144 -7.90 -5.71 -2.00
C GLY A 144 -9.31 -5.47 -1.46
N VAL A 145 -9.86 -6.44 -0.73
CA VAL A 145 -11.30 -6.48 -0.41
C VAL A 145 -11.52 -6.80 1.07
N SER A 146 -12.14 -5.87 1.79
CA SER A 146 -12.56 -6.01 3.19
C SER A 146 -14.08 -5.80 3.31
N LEU A 147 -14.79 -6.84 3.76
CA LEU A 147 -16.26 -6.84 3.85
C LEU A 147 -16.79 -6.68 5.28
N ALA A 148 -15.92 -6.51 6.27
CA ALA A 148 -16.22 -6.40 7.71
C ALA A 148 -17.23 -7.42 8.29
N GLY A 149 -17.35 -8.61 7.67
CA GLY A 149 -18.35 -9.62 8.05
C GLY A 149 -19.80 -9.26 7.70
N THR A 150 -20.04 -8.20 6.93
CA THR A 150 -21.39 -7.78 6.51
C THR A 150 -22.07 -8.84 5.63
N TRP A 151 -23.36 -9.07 5.87
CA TRP A 151 -24.15 -10.03 5.09
C TRP A 151 -24.35 -9.60 3.63
N TRP A 152 -24.29 -8.29 3.38
CA TRP A 152 -24.58 -7.64 2.10
C TRP A 152 -23.32 -7.23 1.32
N GLY A 153 -22.14 -7.17 1.95
CA GLY A 153 -20.92 -6.66 1.32
C GLY A 153 -20.48 -7.47 0.07
N LYS A 154 -20.84 -8.75 0.01
CA LYS A 154 -20.61 -9.59 -1.19
C LYS A 154 -21.49 -9.18 -2.38
N GLU A 155 -22.72 -8.77 -2.12
CA GLU A 155 -23.64 -8.29 -3.15
C GLU A 155 -23.16 -6.94 -3.68
N ALA A 156 -22.78 -6.03 -2.77
CA ALA A 156 -22.21 -4.73 -3.13
C ALA A 156 -20.92 -4.87 -3.96
N LEU A 157 -20.01 -5.78 -3.56
CA LEU A 157 -18.80 -6.09 -4.34
C LEU A 157 -19.14 -6.60 -5.75
N ALA A 158 -20.06 -7.57 -5.87
CA ALA A 158 -20.46 -8.10 -7.17
C ALA A 158 -21.09 -7.04 -8.09
N LEU A 159 -21.84 -6.08 -7.51
CA LEU A 159 -22.37 -4.93 -8.25
C LEU A 159 -21.25 -3.96 -8.69
N ALA A 160 -20.21 -3.76 -7.87
CA ALA A 160 -19.04 -2.97 -8.24
C ALA A 160 -18.20 -3.66 -9.35
N GLU A 161 -18.10 -4.99 -9.33
CA GLU A 161 -17.47 -5.78 -10.40
C GLU A 161 -18.29 -5.72 -11.70
N GLU A 162 -19.63 -5.72 -11.63
CA GLU A 162 -20.50 -5.50 -12.78
C GLU A 162 -20.31 -4.10 -13.38
N VAL A 163 -20.20 -3.06 -12.54
CA VAL A 163 -19.92 -1.69 -12.98
C VAL A 163 -18.55 -1.58 -13.64
N SER A 164 -17.51 -2.16 -13.03
CA SER A 164 -16.17 -2.26 -13.62
C SER A 164 -16.19 -2.92 -15.01
N THR A 165 -17.04 -3.93 -15.18
CA THR A 165 -17.24 -4.62 -16.47
C THR A 165 -17.94 -3.73 -17.50
N SER A 166 -18.79 -2.79 -17.08
CA SER A 166 -19.47 -1.85 -17.99
C SER A 166 -18.56 -0.76 -18.58
N PHE A 167 -17.38 -0.52 -18.00
CA PHE A 167 -16.34 0.38 -18.53
C PHE A 167 -15.27 -0.38 -19.35
N ASP A 168 -15.68 -1.40 -20.12
CA ASP A 168 -14.81 -2.33 -20.87
C ASP A 168 -13.70 -3.02 -20.02
N GLY A 169 -13.81 -2.98 -18.69
CA GLY A 169 -12.77 -3.40 -17.75
C GLY A 169 -11.56 -2.45 -17.66
N ASP A 170 -11.65 -1.22 -18.18
CA ASP A 170 -10.61 -0.19 -18.04
C ASP A 170 -10.60 0.42 -16.63
N LEU A 171 -11.78 0.67 -16.04
CA LEU A 171 -11.91 1.01 -14.62
C LEU A 171 -12.02 -0.29 -13.81
N LYS A 172 -11.08 -0.49 -12.87
CA LYS A 172 -11.03 -1.66 -11.98
C LYS A 172 -10.95 -1.27 -10.52
N ILE A 173 -11.46 -2.13 -9.66
CA ILE A 173 -11.33 -2.03 -8.21
C ILE A 173 -9.88 -2.30 -7.81
N TYR A 174 -9.19 -1.31 -7.24
CA TYR A 174 -7.93 -1.49 -6.51
C TYR A 174 -8.18 -1.86 -5.05
N ALA A 175 -9.16 -1.20 -4.41
CA ALA A 175 -9.58 -1.50 -3.04
C ALA A 175 -11.09 -1.37 -2.86
N PHE A 176 -11.65 -2.20 -1.97
CA PHE A 176 -13.06 -2.18 -1.59
C PHE A 176 -13.20 -2.42 -0.08
N LYS A 177 -13.86 -1.49 0.63
CA LYS A 177 -14.18 -1.59 2.06
C LYS A 177 -15.67 -1.42 2.26
N ALA A 178 -16.35 -2.46 2.73
CA ALA A 178 -17.75 -2.41 3.19
C ALA A 178 -17.79 -2.60 4.71
N THR A 179 -18.45 -1.68 5.42
CA THR A 179 -18.41 -1.58 6.89
C THR A 179 -19.74 -1.95 7.56
N ALA A 180 -19.71 -2.15 8.87
CA ALA A 180 -20.93 -2.25 9.67
C ALA A 180 -21.71 -0.91 9.80
N SER A 181 -21.07 0.24 9.49
CA SER A 181 -21.70 1.57 9.49
C SER A 181 -22.57 1.86 8.24
N LEU A 182 -22.81 0.86 7.39
CA LEU A 182 -23.48 0.99 6.08
C LEU A 182 -22.72 1.91 5.12
N GLU A 183 -21.39 1.84 5.15
CA GLU A 183 -20.50 2.61 4.29
C GLU A 183 -19.77 1.68 3.32
N ILE A 184 -19.65 2.14 2.07
CA ILE A 184 -18.83 1.51 1.03
C ILE A 184 -17.78 2.53 0.60
N ARG A 185 -16.50 2.18 0.70
CA ARG A 185 -15.40 2.91 0.06
C ARG A 185 -14.84 2.05 -1.08
N VAL A 186 -14.74 2.62 -2.28
CA VAL A 186 -14.16 1.95 -3.46
C VAL A 186 -13.02 2.81 -4.02
N ARG A 187 -11.79 2.29 -3.99
CA ARG A 187 -10.65 2.92 -4.67
C ARG A 187 -10.52 2.29 -6.07
N ILE A 188 -10.77 3.07 -7.12
CA ILE A 188 -10.72 2.60 -8.52
C ILE A 188 -9.43 3.02 -9.23
N GLU A 189 -8.87 2.12 -10.04
CA GLU A 189 -7.73 2.38 -10.92
C GLU A 189 -8.11 2.26 -12.38
N LYS A 190 -7.40 3.01 -13.24
CA LYS A 190 -7.60 2.99 -14.70
C LYS A 190 -6.47 2.23 -15.40
N MET A 191 -6.79 1.19 -16.14
CA MET A 191 -5.80 0.27 -16.72
C MET A 191 -5.08 0.85 -17.94
N SER A 192 -5.74 1.72 -18.69
CA SER A 192 -5.22 2.47 -19.83
C SER A 192 -4.21 3.54 -19.42
N THR A 193 -4.17 3.97 -18.15
CA THR A 193 -3.16 4.93 -17.66
C THR A 193 -1.99 4.22 -16.98
N ARG A 194 -0.76 4.69 -17.29
CA ARG A 194 0.49 4.06 -16.86
C ARG A 194 0.52 3.72 -15.37
N TYR A 195 0.07 4.62 -14.50
CA TYR A 195 0.15 4.48 -13.05
C TYR A 195 -1.20 4.23 -12.36
N GLY A 196 -2.28 3.96 -13.11
CA GLY A 196 -3.58 3.66 -12.50
C GLY A 196 -4.20 4.88 -11.82
N SER A 197 -4.13 6.04 -12.48
CA SER A 197 -4.85 7.25 -12.10
C SER A 197 -6.10 7.38 -12.99
N PRO A 198 -7.32 7.31 -12.44
CA PRO A 198 -8.53 7.79 -13.12
C PRO A 198 -8.53 9.33 -13.20
N THR A 199 -9.35 9.91 -14.07
CA THR A 199 -9.73 11.33 -14.00
C THR A 199 -10.84 11.57 -12.98
N ILE A 200 -11.22 12.84 -12.76
CA ILE A 200 -12.44 13.14 -11.99
C ILE A 200 -13.70 12.63 -12.71
N ASP A 201 -13.76 12.77 -14.04
CA ASP A 201 -14.88 12.31 -14.86
C ASP A 201 -15.05 10.77 -14.80
N ASP A 202 -13.94 10.04 -14.74
CA ASP A 202 -13.93 8.58 -14.53
C ASP A 202 -14.54 8.20 -13.17
N ILE A 203 -14.20 8.94 -12.11
CA ILE A 203 -14.72 8.73 -10.75
C ILE A 203 -16.22 9.08 -10.70
N GLU A 204 -16.63 10.21 -11.27
CA GLU A 204 -18.04 10.63 -11.33
C GLU A 204 -18.88 9.60 -12.12
N ALA A 205 -18.43 9.18 -13.30
CA ALA A 205 -19.12 8.19 -14.11
C ALA A 205 -19.27 6.85 -13.39
N TYR A 206 -18.21 6.36 -12.74
CA TYR A 206 -18.26 5.13 -11.94
C TYR A 206 -19.20 5.28 -10.75
N THR A 207 -19.17 6.42 -10.05
CA THR A 207 -20.04 6.72 -8.90
C THR A 207 -21.50 6.69 -9.31
N ILE A 208 -21.87 7.33 -10.43
CA ILE A 208 -23.25 7.35 -10.94
C ILE A 208 -23.72 5.94 -11.31
N ALA A 209 -22.89 5.19 -12.06
CA ALA A 209 -23.22 3.83 -12.48
C ALA A 209 -23.39 2.88 -11.28
N TYR A 210 -22.50 2.97 -10.29
CA TYR A 210 -22.56 2.11 -9.10
C TYR A 210 -23.67 2.51 -8.14
N ARG A 211 -23.93 3.81 -7.95
CA ARG A 211 -25.04 4.27 -7.11
C ARG A 211 -26.39 3.77 -7.62
N ALA A 212 -26.62 3.80 -8.94
CA ALA A 212 -27.82 3.24 -9.56
C ALA A 212 -27.97 1.72 -9.31
N LYS A 213 -26.86 0.97 -9.44
CA LYS A 213 -26.84 -0.48 -9.14
C LYS A 213 -27.14 -0.78 -7.67
N LEU A 214 -26.71 0.08 -6.75
CA LEU A 214 -27.06 -0.02 -5.33
C LEU A 214 -28.54 0.33 -5.08
N ASP A 215 -29.13 1.33 -5.76
CA ASP A 215 -30.56 1.65 -5.62
C ASP A 215 -31.48 0.52 -6.13
N ASP A 216 -31.12 -0.14 -7.23
CA ASP A 216 -31.79 -1.36 -7.71
C ASP A 216 -31.70 -2.51 -6.68
N ALA A 217 -30.57 -2.62 -5.98
CA ALA A 217 -30.35 -3.64 -4.95
C ALA A 217 -31.06 -3.32 -3.63
N GLU A 218 -31.12 -2.05 -3.21
CA GLU A 218 -31.88 -1.59 -2.05
C GLU A 218 -33.38 -1.79 -2.30
N SER A 219 -33.86 -1.42 -3.49
CA SER A 219 -35.26 -1.61 -3.90
C SER A 219 -35.68 -3.07 -3.94
N ALA A 220 -34.76 -3.97 -4.29
CA ALA A 220 -34.93 -5.41 -4.24
C ALA A 220 -34.71 -6.04 -2.84
N GLY A 221 -34.31 -5.25 -1.82
CA GLY A 221 -34.00 -5.74 -0.48
C GLY A 221 -32.74 -6.61 -0.38
N ARG A 222 -31.85 -6.56 -1.39
CA ARG A 222 -30.61 -7.34 -1.46
C ARG A 222 -29.46 -6.70 -0.66
N ILE A 223 -29.55 -5.40 -0.40
CA ILE A 223 -28.67 -4.64 0.51
C ILE A 223 -29.52 -3.83 1.51
N PRO A 224 -28.94 -3.35 2.63
CA PRO A 224 -29.60 -2.42 3.55
C PRO A 224 -29.97 -1.09 2.90
N LYS A 225 -30.80 -0.31 3.62
CA LYS A 225 -31.20 1.02 3.18
C LYS A 225 -30.24 2.12 3.62
N ASN A 226 -30.17 3.20 2.84
CA ASN A 226 -29.36 4.38 3.12
C ASN A 226 -27.85 4.08 3.22
N VAL A 227 -27.34 3.24 2.31
CA VAL A 227 -25.91 2.93 2.24
C VAL A 227 -25.14 4.15 1.70
N SER A 228 -24.10 4.57 2.42
CA SER A 228 -23.16 5.61 1.98
C SER A 228 -22.14 5.05 0.99
N LEU A 229 -21.75 5.86 0.01
CA LEU A 229 -20.80 5.49 -1.03
C LEU A 229 -19.73 6.57 -1.21
N GLU A 230 -18.47 6.19 -1.00
CA GLU A 230 -17.27 6.92 -1.41
C GLU A 230 -16.64 6.19 -2.61
N VAL A 231 -16.29 6.93 -3.67
CA VAL A 231 -15.43 6.44 -4.76
C VAL A 231 -14.24 7.38 -4.88
N SER A 232 -13.04 6.81 -4.82
CA SER A 232 -11.78 7.57 -4.81
C SER A 232 -10.70 6.86 -5.63
N SER A 233 -9.50 7.45 -5.71
CA SER A 233 -8.35 6.82 -6.38
C SER A 233 -7.42 6.13 -5.36
N PRO A 234 -6.49 5.26 -5.78
CA PRO A 234 -5.60 4.55 -4.85
C PRO A 234 -4.53 5.44 -4.18
N GLY A 235 -4.44 6.71 -4.56
CA GLY A 235 -3.41 7.63 -4.08
C GLY A 235 -2.02 7.41 -4.70
N VAL A 236 -1.03 8.10 -4.13
CA VAL A 236 0.37 8.08 -4.58
C VAL A 236 1.15 6.93 -3.93
N GLU A 237 1.09 6.79 -2.59
CA GLU A 237 1.87 5.79 -1.83
C GLU A 237 1.23 4.39 -1.79
N ARG A 238 0.53 4.01 -2.86
CA ARG A 238 -0.24 2.75 -2.94
C ARG A 238 0.64 1.50 -2.81
N VAL A 239 0.04 0.42 -2.32
CA VAL A 239 0.65 -0.91 -2.30
C VAL A 239 0.71 -1.52 -3.70
N ILE A 240 1.75 -2.31 -3.95
CA ILE A 240 2.08 -2.96 -5.21
C ILE A 240 1.74 -4.46 -5.08
N ARG A 241 0.86 -4.97 -5.93
CA ARG A 241 0.62 -6.42 -6.03
C ARG A 241 1.84 -7.07 -6.67
N VAL A 242 2.46 -8.03 -5.99
CA VAL A 242 3.62 -8.77 -6.50
C VAL A 242 3.14 -10.11 -7.09
N PRO A 243 3.49 -10.48 -8.33
CA PRO A 243 4.34 -9.74 -9.28
C PRO A 243 3.60 -8.70 -10.15
N ASP A 244 2.27 -8.74 -10.21
CA ASP A 244 1.44 -8.11 -11.27
C ASP A 244 1.71 -6.62 -11.53
N ASP A 245 1.92 -5.81 -10.49
CA ASP A 245 2.16 -4.37 -10.60
C ASP A 245 3.66 -4.01 -10.78
N LEU A 246 4.60 -4.96 -10.63
CA LEU A 246 6.04 -4.66 -10.65
C LEU A 246 6.49 -4.02 -11.96
N GLU A 247 6.07 -4.56 -13.10
CA GLU A 247 6.39 -4.04 -14.43
C GLU A 247 5.92 -2.58 -14.62
N ARG A 248 4.74 -2.30 -14.08
CA ARG A 248 4.05 -1.00 -14.18
C ARG A 248 4.78 0.09 -13.40
N PHE A 249 5.26 -0.25 -12.20
CA PHE A 249 5.89 0.68 -11.27
C PHE A 249 7.42 0.60 -11.20
N LYS A 250 8.10 -0.23 -12.02
CA LYS A 250 9.57 -0.47 -11.98
C LYS A 250 10.48 0.76 -12.01
N GLU A 251 10.02 1.89 -12.56
CA GLU A 251 10.76 3.17 -12.58
C GLU A 251 10.62 3.99 -11.29
N ARG A 252 9.72 3.60 -10.38
CA ARG A 252 9.52 4.26 -9.09
C ARG A 252 10.43 3.68 -8.01
N SER A 253 10.82 4.55 -7.09
CA SER A 253 11.25 4.13 -5.76
C SER A 253 10.08 3.47 -5.03
N MET A 254 10.35 2.39 -4.31
CA MET A 254 9.39 1.65 -3.50
C MET A 254 9.93 1.53 -2.07
N TYR A 255 9.07 1.72 -1.08
CA TYR A 255 9.35 1.27 0.29
C TYR A 255 9.01 -0.21 0.39
N VAL A 256 9.98 -1.03 0.80
CA VAL A 256 9.86 -2.49 0.88
C VAL A 256 10.16 -2.94 2.30
N ARG A 257 9.25 -3.72 2.87
CA ARG A 257 9.39 -4.43 4.15
C ARG A 257 9.44 -5.93 3.86
N TYR A 258 10.48 -6.62 4.31
CA TYR A 258 10.79 -8.00 3.94
C TYR A 258 11.35 -8.81 5.11
N VAL A 259 11.42 -10.13 4.94
CA VAL A 259 11.93 -11.08 5.95
C VAL A 259 13.06 -11.92 5.38
N MET A 260 14.23 -11.89 6.01
CA MET A 260 15.35 -12.77 5.67
C MET A 260 15.46 -13.91 6.67
N THR A 261 15.34 -15.14 6.19
CA THR A 261 15.68 -16.34 6.95
C THR A 261 17.11 -16.73 6.59
N ASN A 262 18.07 -16.43 7.48
CA ASN A 262 19.43 -16.95 7.37
C ASN A 262 19.49 -18.33 8.03
N GLU A 263 20.12 -19.31 7.40
CA GLU A 263 20.22 -20.68 7.93
C GLU A 263 20.95 -20.75 9.29
N ASP A 264 21.88 -19.81 9.54
CA ASP A 264 22.61 -19.66 10.80
C ASP A 264 21.79 -18.94 11.93
N ALA A 265 20.59 -18.43 11.64
CA ALA A 265 19.82 -17.58 12.55
C ALA A 265 18.53 -18.26 13.05
N ALA A 266 18.43 -18.48 14.36
CA ALA A 266 17.27 -19.12 15.00
C ALA A 266 15.96 -18.32 14.94
N THR A 267 15.99 -17.08 14.45
CA THR A 267 14.82 -16.21 14.26
C THR A 267 14.91 -15.51 12.90
N PRO A 268 13.81 -15.46 12.11
CA PRO A 268 13.78 -14.69 10.88
C PRO A 268 13.98 -13.21 11.16
N GLN A 269 14.82 -12.53 10.37
CA GLN A 269 15.13 -11.12 10.55
C GLN A 269 14.26 -10.26 9.63
N GLU A 270 13.55 -9.29 10.21
CA GLU A 270 12.85 -8.27 9.43
C GLU A 270 13.80 -7.17 8.97
N GLY A 271 13.62 -6.72 7.73
CA GLY A 271 14.34 -5.61 7.13
C GLY A 271 13.40 -4.69 6.37
N ASP A 272 13.75 -3.41 6.31
CA ASP A 272 12.98 -2.42 5.56
C ASP A 272 13.88 -1.37 4.89
N GLY A 273 13.31 -0.59 3.97
CA GLY A 273 14.04 0.50 3.31
C GLY A 273 13.39 0.97 2.00
N VAL A 274 13.95 2.04 1.42
CA VAL A 274 13.52 2.56 0.11
C VAL A 274 14.47 2.07 -0.97
N PHE A 275 13.94 1.28 -1.90
CA PHE A 275 14.69 0.64 -2.97
C PHE A 275 14.12 1.00 -4.34
N ARG A 276 14.90 0.75 -5.38
CA ARG A 276 14.43 0.70 -6.77
C ARG A 276 14.49 -0.75 -7.24
N LEU A 277 13.51 -1.15 -8.04
CA LEU A 277 13.57 -2.45 -8.72
C LEU A 277 14.72 -2.43 -9.74
N ILE A 278 15.41 -3.56 -9.90
CA ILE A 278 16.47 -3.75 -10.90
C ILE A 278 16.04 -4.79 -11.92
N SER A 279 15.53 -5.91 -11.42
CA SER A 279 14.95 -7.01 -12.19
C SER A 279 14.03 -7.80 -11.27
N TYR A 280 13.06 -8.49 -11.86
CA TYR A 280 12.25 -9.51 -11.20
C TYR A 280 12.17 -10.71 -12.15
N ASP A 281 12.02 -11.89 -11.59
CA ASP A 281 11.90 -13.15 -12.32
C ASP A 281 10.66 -13.88 -11.79
N VAL A 282 9.73 -14.17 -12.69
CA VAL A 282 8.43 -14.78 -12.36
C VAL A 282 8.53 -16.31 -12.29
N ASP A 283 9.50 -16.92 -12.97
CA ASP A 283 9.72 -18.37 -12.96
C ASP A 283 10.54 -18.78 -11.72
N LEU A 284 11.44 -17.92 -11.24
CA LEU A 284 12.18 -18.09 -9.98
C LEU A 284 11.45 -17.49 -8.76
N CYS A 285 10.36 -16.74 -8.97
CA CYS A 285 9.66 -15.97 -7.93
C CYS A 285 10.57 -15.04 -7.11
N GLU A 286 11.52 -14.34 -7.75
CA GLU A 286 12.50 -13.46 -7.07
C GLU A 286 12.48 -12.01 -7.59
N CYS A 287 12.64 -11.06 -6.66
CA CYS A 287 12.97 -9.65 -6.97
C CYS A 287 14.44 -9.36 -6.65
N THR A 288 15.10 -8.59 -7.53
CA THR A 288 16.40 -7.95 -7.26
C THR A 288 16.22 -6.44 -7.10
N TRP A 289 16.62 -5.94 -5.95
CA TRP A 289 16.53 -4.55 -5.54
C TRP A 289 17.91 -3.88 -5.48
N GLY A 290 17.93 -2.55 -5.59
CA GLY A 290 19.08 -1.73 -5.20
C GLY A 290 18.63 -0.49 -4.44
N ILE A 291 19.57 0.17 -3.75
CA ILE A 291 19.27 1.39 -3.00
C ILE A 291 18.75 2.48 -3.96
N ALA A 292 17.60 3.07 -3.63
CA ALA A 292 17.04 4.20 -4.38
C ALA A 292 17.84 5.48 -4.10
N ASP A 293 18.05 6.32 -5.11
CA ASP A 293 18.83 7.57 -4.99
C ASP A 293 17.97 8.73 -4.44
N VAL A 294 17.36 8.48 -3.27
CA VAL A 294 16.42 9.37 -2.57
C VAL A 294 17.07 10.07 -1.38
N LYS A 295 16.53 11.24 -1.01
CA LYS A 295 16.90 12.12 0.11
C LYS A 295 17.17 11.35 1.41
N ILE A 296 16.29 10.42 1.80
CA ILE A 296 16.43 9.61 3.01
C ILE A 296 17.63 8.65 2.97
N ASN A 297 17.93 8.04 1.83
CA ASN A 297 19.07 7.13 1.65
C ASN A 297 20.39 7.93 1.52
N ARG A 298 20.36 9.07 0.82
CA ARG A 298 21.51 9.99 0.68
C ARG A 298 21.97 10.52 2.05
N GLN A 299 21.03 10.95 2.91
CA GLN A 299 21.32 11.54 4.22
C GLN A 299 22.20 10.67 5.14
N GLN A 300 22.11 9.35 5.03
CA GLN A 300 22.96 8.38 5.75
C GLN A 300 24.46 8.57 5.47
N THR A 301 24.80 9.25 4.37
CA THR A 301 26.17 9.52 3.90
C THR A 301 26.58 11.00 4.07
N GLY A 302 25.70 11.82 4.66
CA GLY A 302 25.80 13.27 4.77
C GLY A 302 24.77 14.01 3.90
N LYS A 303 24.21 15.12 4.41
CA LYS A 303 23.24 15.96 3.69
C LYS A 303 23.78 16.38 2.31
N GLY A 304 22.95 16.26 1.27
CA GLY A 304 23.27 16.69 -0.10
C GLY A 304 24.26 15.82 -0.88
N ARG A 305 24.88 14.78 -0.27
CA ARG A 305 25.81 13.90 -0.99
C ARG A 305 25.07 12.84 -1.83
N PRO A 306 25.47 12.61 -3.10
CA PRO A 306 24.98 11.47 -3.89
C PRO A 306 25.35 10.12 -3.24
N LEU A 307 24.63 9.04 -3.60
CA LEU A 307 24.98 7.69 -3.15
C LEU A 307 26.41 7.30 -3.55
N SER A 308 27.15 6.74 -2.59
CA SER A 308 28.49 6.19 -2.81
C SER A 308 28.48 5.06 -3.84
N LYS A 309 29.66 4.76 -4.41
CA LYS A 309 29.84 3.64 -5.34
C LYS A 309 29.31 2.32 -4.74
N LYS A 310 29.63 2.03 -3.47
CA LYS A 310 29.15 0.84 -2.75
C LYS A 310 27.62 0.80 -2.65
N GLN A 311 26.94 1.91 -2.35
CA GLN A 311 25.47 1.96 -2.29
C GLN A 311 24.82 1.77 -3.68
N ARG A 312 25.41 2.35 -4.74
CA ARG A 312 24.92 2.19 -6.13
C ARG A 312 25.09 0.77 -6.67
N GLU A 313 26.13 0.07 -6.21
CA GLU A 313 26.45 -1.31 -6.60
C GLU A 313 25.79 -2.37 -5.71
N TRP A 314 25.35 -2.01 -4.50
CA TRP A 314 24.65 -2.90 -3.56
C TRP A 314 23.37 -3.50 -4.15
N ARG A 315 23.13 -4.78 -3.86
CA ARG A 315 21.96 -5.55 -4.29
C ARG A 315 21.36 -6.31 -3.11
N LEU A 316 20.05 -6.45 -3.13
CA LEU A 316 19.26 -7.33 -2.27
C LEU A 316 18.42 -8.23 -3.18
N GLN A 317 18.46 -9.54 -2.95
CA GLN A 317 17.53 -10.49 -3.56
C GLN A 317 16.49 -10.93 -2.51
N THR A 318 15.23 -11.01 -2.93
CA THR A 318 14.10 -11.44 -2.09
C THR A 318 13.17 -12.33 -2.90
N PRO A 319 12.87 -13.56 -2.46
CA PRO A 319 11.71 -14.31 -2.96
C PRO A 319 10.41 -13.51 -2.75
N PHE A 320 9.42 -13.66 -3.63
CA PHE A 320 8.15 -12.93 -3.50
C PHE A 320 7.46 -13.20 -2.15
N GLU A 321 7.52 -14.44 -1.66
CA GLU A 321 6.98 -14.86 -0.35
C GLU A 321 7.64 -14.15 0.85
N SER A 322 8.84 -13.58 0.69
CA SER A 322 9.54 -12.88 1.76
C SER A 322 9.16 -11.40 1.89
N LEU A 323 8.36 -10.88 0.94
CA LEU A 323 7.91 -9.49 0.91
C LEU A 323 6.63 -9.32 1.74
N LYS A 324 6.72 -8.58 2.86
CA LYS A 324 5.59 -8.23 3.73
C LYS A 324 4.80 -7.01 3.27
N LEU A 325 5.48 -6.07 2.59
CA LEU A 325 4.88 -4.87 2.03
C LEU A 325 5.79 -4.35 0.92
N VAL A 326 5.20 -4.00 -0.22
CA VAL A 326 5.82 -3.17 -1.25
C VAL A 326 4.86 -2.03 -1.52
N ARG A 327 5.28 -0.78 -1.34
CA ARG A 327 4.47 0.41 -1.63
C ARG A 327 5.28 1.44 -2.40
N VAL A 328 4.63 2.23 -3.25
CA VAL A 328 5.29 3.36 -3.94
C VAL A 328 5.81 4.35 -2.89
N TYR A 329 7.04 4.81 -3.05
CA TYR A 329 7.62 5.84 -2.18
C TYR A 329 7.56 7.21 -2.87
N SER A 330 7.01 8.21 -2.19
CA SER A 330 7.07 9.62 -2.59
C SER A 330 8.16 10.37 -1.82
N GLU A 331 8.77 11.37 -2.44
CA GLU A 331 9.54 12.39 -1.71
C GLU A 331 8.63 13.57 -1.37
N CYS A 332 8.14 13.58 -0.14
CA CYS A 332 7.59 14.76 0.52
C CYS A 332 8.70 15.49 1.33
#